data_AF-A0A1X0P3Z6-F1
#
_entry.id   AF-A0A1X0P3Z6-F1
#
_cell.length_a   1.000
_cell.length_b   1.000
_cell.length_c   1.000
_cell.angle_alpha   90.00
_cell.angle_beta   90.00
_cell.angle_gamma   90.00
#
_symmetry.space_group_name_H-M   'P 1'
#
loop_
_entity.id
_entity.type
_entity.pdbx_description
1 polymer ?
#
loop_
_entity_poly.entity_id
_entity_poly.type
_entity_poly.pdbx_seq_one_letter_code
_entity_poly.pdbx_strand_id
1 'polypeptide(L)'
;MMTNQGNHYLNPIALPTQGGPPGWRDYQSIGVQLRSIMREACGEPPAGTDRAKVEKRINMLQCALEEVEQWKRDKQLIADMTKAKELRDHLLRRAKQDEERMLETRKKFEERQRMVREMQEDRKLYYRSRNQQIDEKIGLSKAHTANVHTVIMERAEAESEKRNRALLRLKEERERATQEHKEKSQQRMEHCRAVLQRRKEREEAIRREKKLAYLRHEEELMRCQATNIEQSRDTSQPRRDFRSRSRMRDETRDGSVNSESRSRSKGQDDLIKRIKEKEQQHQERYEAERAVRLYEIQQRAMARKERQEKQQRNYVEVLEKRLQRGDEIIELARKKKQRGEKAKKEREARDVQAGEAISRDVEEHRKRAEAFEQGTRNAALKKNYRRWNERAARVLRQLEEALNADNDINLGKGAAVGFLPQMSSLYNDQRN
;
A
#
# COMPACT_ATOMS: atom_id res chain seq x y z
N MET A 1 34.63 -12.88 36.46
CA MET A 1 33.69 -12.45 35.40
C MET A 1 32.71 -13.58 35.13
N MET A 2 31.40 -13.34 35.13
CA MET A 2 30.42 -14.25 34.50
C MET A 2 29.28 -13.40 33.92
N THR A 3 29.26 -13.28 32.60
CA THR A 3 28.29 -12.50 31.84
C THR A 3 27.01 -13.29 31.63
N ASN A 4 26.11 -13.25 32.62
CA ASN A 4 24.80 -13.87 32.51
C ASN A 4 23.87 -13.01 31.63
N GLN A 5 24.12 -13.00 30.32
CA GLN A 5 23.27 -12.31 29.34
C GLN A 5 21.92 -13.01 29.26
N GLY A 6 20.94 -12.46 29.98
CA GLY A 6 19.54 -12.90 29.93
C GLY A 6 18.95 -12.65 28.55
N ASN A 7 19.14 -13.61 27.65
CA ASN A 7 18.68 -13.57 26.27
C ASN A 7 17.15 -13.74 26.22
N HIS A 8 16.44 -12.68 26.59
CA HIS A 8 15.00 -12.56 26.43
C HIS A 8 14.67 -12.47 24.94
N TYR A 9 14.65 -13.63 24.28
CA TYR A 9 14.06 -13.80 22.97
C TYR A 9 12.56 -13.45 23.06
N LEU A 10 12.25 -12.19 22.80
CA LEU A 10 10.93 -11.74 22.39
C LEU A 10 10.59 -12.51 21.11
N ASN A 11 9.91 -13.65 21.25
CA ASN A 11 9.35 -14.38 20.12
C ASN A 11 8.59 -13.36 19.25
N PRO A 12 9.00 -13.15 17.98
CA PRO A 12 8.33 -12.19 17.14
C PRO A 12 6.88 -12.62 17.01
N ILE A 13 5.96 -11.73 17.37
CA ILE A 13 4.53 -11.94 17.15
C ILE A 13 4.37 -12.10 15.65
N ALA A 14 4.04 -13.32 15.22
CA ALA A 14 3.92 -13.64 13.81
C ALA A 14 2.86 -12.72 13.19
N LEU A 15 3.31 -11.78 12.36
CA LEU A 15 2.41 -10.86 11.66
C LEU A 15 1.42 -11.70 10.85
N PRO A 16 0.10 -11.44 10.96
CA PRO A 16 -0.90 -12.31 10.37
C PRO A 16 -0.70 -12.37 8.85
N THR A 17 -0.62 -13.59 8.32
CA THR A 17 -0.61 -13.86 6.89
C THR A 17 -1.80 -13.17 6.23
N GLN A 18 -1.64 -12.68 4.99
CA GLN A 18 -2.66 -11.92 4.26
C GLN A 18 -3.83 -12.80 3.73
N GLY A 19 -4.23 -13.81 4.49
CA GLY A 19 -5.54 -14.44 4.41
C GLY A 19 -6.54 -13.62 5.22
N GLY A 20 -7.47 -12.96 4.54
CA GLY A 20 -8.70 -12.50 5.20
C GLY A 20 -9.52 -13.67 5.74
N PRO A 21 -10.56 -13.42 6.56
CA PRO A 21 -11.39 -14.46 7.16
C PRO A 21 -11.98 -15.46 6.13
N PRO A 22 -12.31 -16.70 6.51
CA PRO A 22 -13.03 -17.62 5.63
C PRO A 22 -14.31 -16.98 5.06
N GLY A 23 -14.53 -17.13 3.75
CA GLY A 23 -15.60 -16.47 2.99
C GLY A 23 -15.29 -15.02 2.53
N TRP A 24 -14.36 -14.31 3.16
CA TRP A 24 -14.06 -12.90 2.87
C TRP A 24 -13.58 -12.66 1.44
N ARG A 25 -12.83 -13.62 0.87
CA ARG A 25 -12.37 -13.57 -0.54
C ARG A 25 -13.53 -13.70 -1.53
N ASP A 26 -14.56 -14.43 -1.17
CA ASP A 26 -15.70 -14.73 -2.03
C ASP A 26 -16.63 -13.50 -2.11
N TYR A 27 -16.97 -12.89 -0.97
CA TYR A 27 -17.63 -11.58 -0.94
C TYR A 27 -16.78 -10.48 -1.61
N GLN A 28 -15.45 -10.48 -1.45
CA GLN A 28 -14.58 -9.54 -2.17
C GLN A 28 -14.67 -9.72 -3.69
N SER A 29 -14.68 -10.97 -4.18
CA SER A 29 -14.86 -11.30 -5.60
C SER A 29 -16.22 -10.86 -6.12
N ILE A 30 -17.30 -11.22 -5.42
CA ILE A 30 -18.68 -10.85 -5.77
C ILE A 30 -18.83 -9.32 -5.83
N GLY A 31 -18.31 -8.58 -4.82
CA GLY A 31 -18.36 -7.12 -4.81
C GLY A 31 -17.54 -6.45 -5.92
N VAL A 32 -16.45 -7.07 -6.40
CA VAL A 32 -15.74 -6.59 -7.60
C VAL A 32 -16.56 -6.86 -8.86
N GLN A 33 -17.22 -8.02 -8.95
CA GLN A 33 -18.09 -8.35 -10.08
C GLN A 33 -19.33 -7.45 -10.15
N LEU A 34 -19.99 -7.16 -9.03
CA LEU A 34 -21.11 -6.21 -8.94
C LEU A 34 -20.70 -4.82 -9.44
N ARG A 35 -19.55 -4.29 -9.01
CA ARG A 35 -18.99 -3.03 -9.53
C ARG A 35 -18.67 -3.05 -11.01
N SER A 36 -18.20 -4.18 -11.56
CA SER A 36 -18.02 -4.36 -13.01
C SER A 36 -19.36 -4.24 -13.74
N ILE A 37 -20.37 -4.98 -13.29
CA ILE A 37 -21.71 -5.03 -13.91
C ILE A 37 -22.40 -3.66 -13.82
N MET A 38 -22.24 -2.92 -12.71
CA MET A 38 -22.77 -1.55 -12.59
C MET A 38 -22.10 -0.57 -13.56
N ARG A 39 -20.80 -0.69 -13.82
CA ARG A 39 -20.08 0.11 -14.84
C ARG A 39 -20.45 -0.29 -16.27
N GLU A 40 -20.84 -1.54 -16.48
CA GLU A 40 -21.31 -2.09 -17.76
C GLU A 40 -22.81 -1.82 -18.02
N ALA A 41 -23.52 -1.14 -17.10
CA ALA A 41 -24.89 -0.74 -17.30
C ALA A 41 -25.00 0.19 -18.52
N CYS A 42 -25.73 -0.26 -19.55
CA CYS A 42 -25.84 0.47 -20.81
C CYS A 42 -26.59 1.79 -20.59
N GLY A 43 -25.93 2.93 -20.82
CA GLY A 43 -26.53 4.27 -20.66
C GLY A 43 -27.72 4.53 -21.59
N GLU A 44 -27.85 3.76 -22.67
CA GLU A 44 -29.04 3.71 -23.52
C GLU A 44 -29.71 2.32 -23.40
N PRO A 45 -30.98 2.23 -22.96
CA PRO A 45 -31.74 0.99 -23.03
C PRO A 45 -32.16 0.68 -24.49
N PRO A 46 -32.24 -0.60 -24.91
CA PRO A 46 -32.69 -0.94 -26.26
C PRO A 46 -34.17 -0.59 -26.48
N ALA A 47 -34.53 -0.14 -27.68
CA ALA A 47 -35.89 0.33 -27.96
C ALA A 47 -36.95 -0.78 -27.76
N GLY A 48 -37.99 -0.43 -27.01
CA GLY A 48 -39.01 -1.35 -26.49
C GLY A 48 -38.71 -1.93 -25.09
N THR A 49 -37.57 -1.58 -24.48
CA THR A 49 -37.25 -1.98 -23.10
C THR A 49 -37.75 -0.94 -22.12
N ASP A 50 -38.59 -1.37 -21.18
CA ASP A 50 -39.07 -0.54 -20.08
C ASP A 50 -37.90 -0.09 -19.17
N ARG A 51 -37.69 1.23 -19.10
CA ARG A 51 -36.64 1.88 -18.32
C ARG A 51 -36.74 1.55 -16.83
N ALA A 52 -37.95 1.44 -16.28
CA ALA A 52 -38.15 1.13 -14.86
C ALA A 52 -37.62 -0.27 -14.49
N LYS A 53 -37.61 -1.22 -15.45
CA LYS A 53 -37.01 -2.56 -15.23
C LYS A 53 -35.48 -2.53 -15.20
N VAL A 54 -34.86 -1.60 -15.95
CA VAL A 54 -33.41 -1.38 -15.93
C VAL A 54 -33.01 -0.71 -14.62
N GLU A 55 -33.71 0.35 -14.23
CA GLU A 55 -33.49 1.06 -12.95
C GLU A 55 -33.74 0.14 -11.75
N LYS A 56 -34.82 -0.65 -11.74
CA LYS A 56 -35.04 -1.69 -10.71
C LYS A 56 -33.89 -2.70 -10.63
N ARG A 57 -33.29 -3.11 -11.76
CA ARG A 57 -32.12 -4.01 -11.74
C ARG A 57 -30.86 -3.31 -11.23
N ILE A 58 -30.65 -2.03 -11.54
CA ILE A 58 -29.53 -1.23 -11.01
C ILE A 58 -29.67 -1.09 -9.49
N ASN A 59 -30.86 -0.77 -8.99
CA ASN A 59 -31.12 -0.66 -7.55
C ASN A 59 -30.87 -1.99 -6.82
N MET A 60 -31.31 -3.14 -7.39
CA MET A 60 -30.99 -4.45 -6.81
C MET A 60 -29.48 -4.74 -6.79
N LEU A 61 -28.71 -4.28 -7.79
CA LEU A 61 -27.25 -4.40 -7.79
C LEU A 61 -26.57 -3.46 -6.77
N GLN A 62 -27.19 -2.31 -6.45
CA GLN A 62 -26.73 -1.39 -5.41
C GLN A 62 -26.95 -1.98 -4.01
N CYS A 63 -28.16 -2.42 -3.68
CA CYS A 63 -28.45 -3.06 -2.39
C CYS A 63 -27.55 -4.30 -2.17
N ALA A 64 -27.37 -5.14 -3.18
CA ALA A 64 -26.46 -6.28 -3.13
C ALA A 64 -24.98 -5.87 -2.91
N LEU A 65 -24.55 -4.71 -3.42
CA LEU A 65 -23.21 -4.18 -3.15
C LEU A 65 -23.08 -3.72 -1.69
N GLU A 66 -24.09 -3.01 -1.19
CA GLU A 66 -24.16 -2.51 0.19
C GLU A 66 -24.16 -3.66 1.20
N GLU A 67 -24.94 -4.71 0.94
CA GLU A 67 -24.94 -5.98 1.68
C GLU A 67 -23.55 -6.64 1.67
N VAL A 68 -22.93 -6.82 0.49
CA VAL A 68 -21.58 -7.39 0.37
C VAL A 68 -20.55 -6.61 1.19
N GLU A 69 -20.62 -5.28 1.16
CA GLU A 69 -19.70 -4.47 1.95
C GLU A 69 -20.00 -4.51 3.45
N GLN A 70 -21.27 -4.64 3.84
CA GLN A 70 -21.65 -4.80 5.24
C GLN A 70 -21.18 -6.15 5.80
N TRP A 71 -21.48 -7.25 5.12
CA TRP A 71 -20.97 -8.59 5.48
C TRP A 71 -19.45 -8.64 5.53
N LYS A 72 -18.75 -7.91 4.64
CA LYS A 72 -17.29 -7.77 4.69
C LYS A 72 -16.81 -7.05 5.97
N ARG A 73 -17.52 -6.01 6.45
CA ARG A 73 -17.24 -5.32 7.72
C ARG A 73 -17.50 -6.26 8.90
N ASP A 74 -18.62 -6.97 8.90
CA ASP A 74 -19.03 -7.82 10.02
C ASP A 74 -18.14 -9.06 10.16
N LYS A 75 -17.74 -9.70 9.06
CA LYS A 75 -16.73 -10.76 9.04
C LYS A 75 -15.36 -10.29 9.56
N GLN A 76 -14.96 -9.06 9.24
CA GLN A 76 -13.73 -8.45 9.76
C GLN A 76 -13.84 -8.19 11.26
N LEU A 77 -14.95 -7.61 11.72
CA LEU A 77 -15.23 -7.34 13.13
C LEU A 77 -15.20 -8.62 13.97
N ILE A 78 -15.86 -9.69 13.51
CA ILE A 78 -15.84 -11.01 14.17
C ILE A 78 -14.39 -11.53 14.29
N ALA A 79 -13.62 -11.46 13.21
CA ALA A 79 -12.23 -11.94 13.19
C ALA A 79 -11.27 -11.11 14.06
N ASP A 80 -11.53 -9.82 14.24
CA ASP A 80 -10.74 -8.97 15.13
C ASP A 80 -11.18 -9.13 16.60
N MET A 81 -12.47 -9.39 16.86
CA MET A 81 -12.96 -9.79 18.18
C MET A 81 -12.43 -11.15 18.63
N THR A 82 -12.26 -12.14 17.74
CA THR A 82 -11.65 -13.43 18.11
C THR A 82 -10.16 -13.28 18.44
N LYS A 83 -9.39 -12.55 17.62
CA LYS A 83 -7.98 -12.21 17.93
C LYS A 83 -7.85 -11.48 19.28
N ALA A 84 -8.74 -10.54 19.56
CA ALA A 84 -8.75 -9.80 20.83
C ALA A 84 -9.04 -10.70 22.04
N LYS A 85 -9.94 -11.69 21.90
CA LYS A 85 -10.17 -12.73 22.92
C LYS A 85 -8.93 -13.62 23.11
N GLU A 86 -8.37 -14.17 22.02
CA GLU A 86 -7.17 -15.01 22.06
C GLU A 86 -5.97 -14.31 22.72
N LEU A 87 -5.76 -13.03 22.39
CA LEU A 87 -4.73 -12.18 23.00
C LEU A 87 -5.00 -11.98 24.50
N ARG A 88 -6.25 -11.67 24.89
CA ARG A 88 -6.65 -11.53 26.30
C ARG A 88 -6.42 -12.83 27.07
N ASP A 89 -6.80 -13.97 26.51
CA ASP A 89 -6.67 -15.29 27.15
C ASP A 89 -5.20 -15.75 27.22
N HIS A 90 -4.35 -15.33 26.30
CA HIS A 90 -2.90 -15.50 26.39
C HIS A 90 -2.28 -14.58 27.46
N LEU A 91 -2.70 -13.32 27.56
CA LEU A 91 -2.23 -12.39 28.61
C LEU A 91 -2.67 -12.86 30.01
N LEU A 92 -3.91 -13.32 30.18
CA LEU A 92 -4.41 -13.89 31.43
C LEU A 92 -3.65 -15.17 31.84
N ARG A 93 -3.27 -16.01 30.87
CA ARG A 93 -2.42 -17.19 31.13
C ARG A 93 -1.00 -16.81 31.57
N ARG A 94 -0.39 -15.78 30.98
CA ARG A 94 0.91 -15.26 31.44
C ARG A 94 0.82 -14.69 32.86
N ALA A 95 -0.17 -13.85 33.12
CA ALA A 95 -0.37 -13.25 34.45
C ALA A 95 -0.44 -14.32 35.55
N LYS A 96 -1.23 -15.39 35.34
CA LYS A 96 -1.29 -16.53 36.27
C LYS A 96 0.05 -17.25 36.45
N GLN A 97 0.77 -17.51 35.36
CA GLN A 97 2.11 -18.15 35.44
C GLN A 97 3.13 -17.27 36.19
N ASP A 98 3.04 -15.95 36.06
CA ASP A 98 3.91 -15.02 36.77
C ASP A 98 3.50 -14.85 38.25
N GLU A 99 2.21 -14.89 38.57
CA GLU A 99 1.71 -15.03 39.96
C GLU A 99 2.18 -16.33 40.61
N GLU A 100 2.07 -17.48 39.93
CA GLU A 100 2.56 -18.78 40.38
C GLU A 100 4.07 -18.76 40.65
N ARG A 101 4.87 -18.17 39.75
CA ARG A 101 6.33 -17.97 39.93
C ARG A 101 6.65 -17.06 41.13
N MET A 102 5.88 -16.00 41.34
CA MET A 102 6.05 -15.09 42.48
C MET A 102 5.70 -15.79 43.81
N LEU A 103 4.68 -16.64 43.83
CA LEU A 103 4.33 -17.46 44.99
C LEU A 103 5.38 -18.55 45.27
N GLU A 104 5.92 -19.21 44.24
CA GLU A 104 7.01 -20.18 44.39
C GLU A 104 8.30 -19.53 44.91
N THR A 105 8.74 -18.43 44.32
CA THR A 105 9.97 -17.73 44.72
C THR A 105 9.85 -17.17 46.13
N ARG A 106 8.68 -16.68 46.51
CA ARG A 106 8.37 -16.29 47.90
C ARG A 106 8.45 -17.48 48.86
N LYS A 107 7.81 -18.61 48.57
CA LYS A 107 7.92 -19.83 49.40
C LYS A 107 9.37 -20.29 49.57
N LYS A 108 10.11 -20.38 48.46
CA LYS A 108 11.54 -20.75 48.45
C LYS A 108 12.41 -19.76 49.25
N PHE A 109 12.03 -18.49 49.34
CA PHE A 109 12.69 -17.49 50.18
C PHE A 109 12.32 -17.63 51.67
N GLU A 110 11.05 -17.87 51.99
CA GLU A 110 10.57 -18.13 53.35
C GLU A 110 11.17 -19.44 53.93
N GLU A 111 11.28 -20.49 53.12
CA GLU A 111 12.00 -21.74 53.45
C GLU A 111 13.49 -21.52 53.72
N ARG A 112 14.18 -20.74 52.87
CA ARG A 112 15.59 -20.37 53.08
C ARG A 112 15.76 -19.55 54.35
N GLN A 113 14.86 -18.63 54.65
CA GLN A 113 14.89 -17.90 55.93
C GLN A 113 14.71 -18.84 57.12
N ARG A 114 13.80 -19.82 57.04
CA ARG A 114 13.58 -20.79 58.11
C ARG A 114 14.84 -21.63 58.35
N MET A 115 15.43 -22.19 57.28
CA MET A 115 16.69 -22.94 57.33
C MET A 115 17.85 -22.13 57.93
N VAL A 116 17.96 -20.83 57.60
CA VAL A 116 18.99 -19.95 58.19
C VAL A 116 18.74 -19.69 59.67
N ARG A 117 17.49 -19.63 60.14
CA ARG A 117 17.16 -19.52 61.58
C ARG A 117 17.46 -20.83 62.31
N GLU A 118 17.02 -21.96 61.77
CA GLU A 118 17.31 -23.32 62.26
C GLU A 118 18.83 -23.51 62.43
N MET A 119 19.64 -23.23 61.39
CA MET A 119 21.10 -23.26 61.47
C MET A 119 21.72 -22.30 62.50
N GLN A 120 21.12 -21.12 62.74
CA GLN A 120 21.58 -20.19 63.77
C GLN A 120 21.24 -20.68 65.18
N GLU A 121 20.14 -21.39 65.35
CA GLU A 121 19.72 -21.99 66.61
C GLU A 121 20.57 -23.22 66.94
N ASP A 122 20.79 -24.12 65.98
CA ASP A 122 21.75 -25.23 66.09
C ASP A 122 23.17 -24.72 66.43
N ARG A 123 23.62 -23.64 65.79
CA ARG A 123 24.93 -23.04 66.08
C ARG A 123 25.01 -22.45 67.50
N LYS A 124 23.93 -21.86 68.01
CA LYS A 124 23.84 -21.41 69.41
C LYS A 124 23.86 -22.60 70.38
N LEU A 125 23.12 -23.67 70.08
CA LEU A 125 23.07 -24.89 70.88
C LEU A 125 24.43 -25.61 70.92
N TYR A 126 25.10 -25.73 69.78
CA TYR A 126 26.46 -26.30 69.67
C TYR A 126 27.45 -25.54 70.55
N TYR A 127 27.52 -24.20 70.43
CA TYR A 127 28.44 -23.42 71.26
C TYR A 127 28.05 -23.45 72.75
N ARG A 128 26.74 -23.47 73.08
CA ARG A 128 26.28 -23.61 74.47
C ARG A 128 26.75 -24.95 75.08
N SER A 129 26.54 -26.06 74.38
CA SER A 129 26.98 -27.39 74.82
C SER A 129 28.51 -27.49 74.90
N ARG A 130 29.22 -26.96 73.91
CA ARG A 130 30.70 -26.91 73.91
C ARG A 130 31.25 -26.08 75.07
N ASN A 131 30.62 -24.95 75.39
CA ASN A 131 31.02 -24.12 76.53
C ASN A 131 30.74 -24.85 77.85
N GLN A 132 29.58 -25.50 78.00
CA GLN A 132 29.28 -26.34 79.18
C GLN A 132 30.34 -27.43 79.39
N GLN A 133 30.76 -28.14 78.33
CA GLN A 133 31.86 -29.13 78.42
C GLN A 133 33.22 -28.52 78.76
N ILE A 134 33.45 -27.24 78.44
CA ILE A 134 34.68 -26.51 78.82
C ILE A 134 34.59 -26.09 80.29
N ASP A 135 33.44 -25.56 80.73
CA ASP A 135 33.18 -25.17 82.11
C ASP A 135 33.24 -26.38 83.07
N GLU A 136 32.71 -27.54 82.65
CA GLU A 136 32.86 -28.83 83.35
C GLU A 136 34.34 -29.23 83.50
N LYS A 137 35.14 -29.13 82.43
CA LYS A 137 36.58 -29.43 82.47
C LYS A 137 37.36 -28.43 83.33
N ILE A 138 36.97 -27.16 83.33
CA ILE A 138 37.52 -26.13 84.23
C ILE A 138 37.13 -26.44 85.68
N GLY A 139 35.90 -26.89 85.93
CA GLY A 139 35.43 -27.35 87.24
C GLY A 139 36.23 -28.54 87.76
N LEU A 140 36.40 -29.58 86.94
CA LEU A 140 37.22 -30.77 87.25
C LEU A 140 38.69 -30.39 87.52
N SER A 141 39.27 -29.48 86.71
CA SER A 141 40.63 -28.99 86.91
C SER A 141 40.79 -28.20 88.21
N LYS A 142 39.83 -27.33 88.55
CA LYS A 142 39.77 -26.61 89.84
C LYS A 142 39.64 -27.57 91.02
N ALA A 143 38.76 -28.57 90.93
CA ALA A 143 38.57 -29.58 91.97
C ALA A 143 39.83 -30.46 92.16
N HIS A 144 40.49 -30.86 91.07
CA HIS A 144 41.77 -31.58 91.14
C HIS A 144 42.86 -30.72 91.78
N THR A 145 42.97 -29.44 91.38
CA THR A 145 43.94 -28.50 91.96
C THR A 145 43.69 -28.28 93.45
N ALA A 146 42.42 -28.16 93.88
CA ALA A 146 42.04 -28.06 95.28
C ALA A 146 42.45 -29.34 96.06
N ASN A 147 42.13 -30.53 95.55
CA ASN A 147 42.51 -31.79 96.19
C ASN A 147 44.04 -32.01 96.25
N VAL A 148 44.79 -31.53 95.25
CA VAL A 148 46.26 -31.54 95.29
C VAL A 148 46.76 -30.58 96.37
N HIS A 149 46.16 -29.40 96.53
CA HIS A 149 46.49 -28.49 97.63
C HIS A 149 46.16 -29.06 99.01
N THR A 150 45.01 -29.73 99.22
CA THR A 150 44.69 -30.35 100.52
C THR A 150 45.68 -31.46 100.86
N VAL A 151 46.00 -32.36 99.92
CA VAL A 151 47.00 -33.42 100.13
C VAL A 151 48.41 -32.85 100.41
N ILE A 152 48.77 -31.71 99.82
CA ILE A 152 50.02 -30.99 100.14
C ILE A 152 49.96 -30.40 101.55
N MET A 153 48.83 -29.82 101.97
CA MET A 153 48.63 -29.30 103.33
C MET A 153 48.68 -30.41 104.39
N GLU A 154 47.89 -31.48 104.23
CA GLU A 154 47.90 -32.67 105.09
C GLU A 154 49.32 -33.24 105.25
N ARG A 155 50.09 -33.30 104.16
CA ARG A 155 51.48 -33.77 104.18
C ARG A 155 52.41 -32.79 104.91
N ALA A 156 52.21 -31.50 104.77
CA ALA A 156 52.98 -30.46 105.49
C ALA A 156 52.63 -30.43 106.99
N GLU A 157 51.36 -30.64 107.35
CA GLU A 157 50.89 -30.79 108.73
C GLU A 157 51.47 -32.06 109.37
N ALA A 158 51.42 -33.20 108.68
CA ALA A 158 52.05 -34.45 109.13
C ALA A 158 53.59 -34.35 109.26
N GLU A 159 54.25 -33.48 108.49
CA GLU A 159 55.67 -33.17 108.69
C GLU A 159 55.90 -32.21 109.86
N SER A 160 55.05 -31.19 110.02
CA SER A 160 55.04 -30.28 111.16
C SER A 160 54.87 -31.05 112.48
N GLU A 161 53.96 -32.01 112.53
CA GLU A 161 53.82 -32.95 113.65
C GLU A 161 55.09 -33.74 113.92
N LYS A 162 55.75 -34.31 112.89
CA LYS A 162 57.01 -35.04 113.06
C LYS A 162 58.11 -34.13 113.62
N ARG A 163 58.22 -32.90 113.14
CA ARG A 163 59.14 -31.87 113.66
C ARG A 163 58.81 -31.52 115.11
N ASN A 164 57.53 -31.34 115.46
CA ASN A 164 57.09 -31.05 116.83
C ASN A 164 57.36 -32.23 117.79
N ARG A 165 57.09 -33.47 117.38
CA ARG A 165 57.44 -34.69 118.15
C ARG A 165 58.95 -34.81 118.36
N ALA A 166 59.77 -34.44 117.38
CA ALA A 166 61.23 -34.39 117.52
C ALA A 166 61.70 -33.25 118.45
N LEU A 167 61.08 -32.07 118.38
CA LEU A 167 61.35 -30.95 119.29
C LEU A 167 60.93 -31.24 120.73
N LEU A 168 59.86 -32.01 120.95
CA LEU A 168 59.46 -32.49 122.28
C LEU A 168 60.51 -33.45 122.87
N ARG A 169 60.98 -34.44 122.09
CA ARG A 169 62.10 -35.32 122.51
C ARG A 169 63.36 -34.52 122.85
N LEU A 170 63.71 -33.52 122.04
CA LEU A 170 64.83 -32.62 122.31
C LEU A 170 64.64 -31.75 123.58
N LYS A 171 63.40 -31.48 124.00
CA LYS A 171 63.11 -30.85 125.30
C LYS A 171 63.29 -31.86 126.43
N GLU A 172 62.71 -33.05 126.33
CA GLU A 172 62.89 -34.12 127.32
C GLU A 172 64.38 -34.48 127.52
N GLU A 173 65.16 -34.59 126.44
CA GLU A 173 66.60 -34.85 126.48
C GLU A 173 67.37 -33.71 127.17
N ARG A 174 66.99 -32.45 126.91
CA ARG A 174 67.56 -31.29 127.62
C ARG A 174 67.16 -31.28 129.10
N GLU A 175 65.91 -31.60 129.42
CA GLU A 175 65.43 -31.66 130.80
C GLU A 175 66.16 -32.76 131.58
N ARG A 176 66.27 -33.97 131.03
CA ARG A 176 67.10 -35.06 131.57
C ARG A 176 68.56 -34.63 131.72
N ALA A 177 69.17 -33.99 130.71
CA ALA A 177 70.54 -33.50 130.82
C ALA A 177 70.71 -32.42 131.91
N THR A 178 69.69 -31.58 132.16
CA THR A 178 69.73 -30.64 133.30
C THR A 178 69.45 -31.31 134.64
N GLN A 179 68.68 -32.41 134.69
CA GLN A 179 68.52 -33.25 135.88
C GLN A 179 69.83 -33.96 136.20
N GLU A 180 70.45 -34.66 135.24
CA GLU A 180 71.79 -35.23 135.37
C GLU A 180 72.83 -34.18 135.79
N HIS A 181 72.77 -32.96 135.27
CA HIS A 181 73.71 -31.91 135.69
C HIS A 181 73.42 -31.41 137.11
N LYS A 182 72.15 -31.34 137.53
CA LYS A 182 71.77 -31.04 138.93
C LYS A 182 72.23 -32.17 139.86
N GLU A 183 72.03 -33.43 139.49
CA GLU A 183 72.50 -34.61 140.23
C GLU A 183 74.02 -34.64 140.31
N LYS A 184 74.74 -34.47 139.19
CA LYS A 184 76.21 -34.36 139.16
C LYS A 184 76.73 -33.10 139.86
N SER A 185 75.88 -32.10 140.11
CA SER A 185 76.20 -30.93 140.95
C SER A 185 75.88 -31.18 142.42
N GLN A 186 74.83 -31.95 142.74
CA GLN A 186 74.51 -32.42 144.08
C GLN A 186 75.57 -33.41 144.55
N GLN A 187 75.90 -34.43 143.76
CA GLN A 187 77.04 -35.33 143.97
C GLN A 187 78.37 -34.59 144.09
N ARG A 188 78.59 -33.48 143.38
CA ARG A 188 79.79 -32.63 143.61
C ARG A 188 79.68 -31.80 144.88
N MET A 189 78.51 -31.30 145.28
CA MET A 189 78.31 -30.68 146.59
C MET A 189 78.36 -31.69 147.75
N GLU A 190 77.96 -32.94 147.53
CA GLU A 190 77.94 -34.04 148.49
C GLU A 190 79.31 -34.67 148.59
N HIS A 191 80.04 -34.78 147.48
CA HIS A 191 81.48 -34.96 147.49
C HIS A 191 82.06 -33.78 148.27
N CYS A 192 82.03 -32.53 147.78
CA CYS A 192 82.50 -31.32 148.49
C CYS A 192 82.06 -31.19 149.97
N ARG A 193 80.93 -31.79 150.39
CA ARG A 193 80.50 -31.94 151.79
C ARG A 193 81.15 -33.13 152.45
N ALA A 194 81.13 -34.35 151.93
CA ALA A 194 81.98 -35.47 152.35
C ALA A 194 83.47 -35.26 151.99
N VAL A 195 83.88 -33.99 151.89
CA VAL A 195 85.16 -33.35 151.50
C VAL A 195 85.32 -31.99 152.21
N LEU A 196 84.31 -31.56 152.97
CA LEU A 196 84.33 -30.47 153.96
C LEU A 196 83.93 -30.92 155.37
N GLN A 197 83.11 -31.97 155.46
CA GLN A 197 82.92 -32.93 156.53
C GLN A 197 83.98 -33.97 156.42
N ARG A 198 84.24 -34.49 155.21
CA ARG A 198 85.61 -34.73 154.90
C ARG A 198 86.42 -33.33 154.78
N ARG A 199 86.35 -32.32 155.62
CA ARG A 199 87.50 -31.36 155.93
C ARG A 199 87.45 -30.98 157.39
N LYS A 200 86.38 -31.43 157.98
CA LYS A 200 86.49 -32.38 159.03
C LYS A 200 87.05 -33.82 158.54
N GLU A 201 87.61 -34.08 157.19
CA GLU A 201 88.07 -35.19 156.00
C GLU A 201 88.64 -34.96 154.02
N ARG A 202 88.17 -34.79 152.27
CA ARG A 202 88.16 -34.02 150.26
C ARG A 202 87.60 -34.00 148.04
N GLU A 203 87.05 -33.18 146.53
CA GLU A 203 86.75 -32.95 144.41
C GLU A 203 85.69 -32.18 142.54
N GLU A 204 85.53 -32.03 140.73
CA GLU A 204 84.78 -31.17 138.88
C GLU A 204 84.06 -31.19 136.71
N ALA A 205 83.70 -30.36 135.13
CA ALA A 205 82.76 -30.08 133.19
C ALA A 205 82.63 -29.55 130.97
N ILE A 206 81.69 -29.07 129.49
CA ILE A 206 81.44 -28.76 127.35
C ILE A 206 80.44 -27.89 125.50
N ARG A 207 80.18 -27.78 123.70
CA ARG A 207 79.26 -26.97 121.88
C ARG A 207 78.99 -26.75 119.62
N ARG A 208 78.04 -26.28 118.12
CA ARG A 208 77.77 -25.70 116.01
C ARG A 208 76.65 -25.53 114.03
N GLU A 209 76.33 -24.76 112.41
CA GLU A 209 75.70 -24.68 110.33
C GLU A 209 74.69 -23.79 108.46
N LYS A 210 74.43 -23.70 106.66
CA LYS A 210 73.49 -22.91 104.84
C LYS A 210 73.15 -22.77 102.58
N LYS A 211 72.22 -22.19 101.11
CA LYS A 211 71.90 -21.70 99.00
C LYS A 211 70.73 -21.50 97.04
N LEU A 212 70.55 -20.97 95.30
CA LEU A 212 69.47 -20.69 93.42
C LEU A 212 69.25 -20.06 91.23
N ALA A 213 68.27 -19.78 89.71
CA ALA A 213 67.98 -19.22 87.62
C ALA A 213 66.78 -18.92 85.69
N TYR A 214 66.62 -18.46 83.93
CA TYR A 214 65.52 -18.02 82.09
C TYR A 214 65.29 -17.64 79.84
N LEU A 215 64.31 -17.25 78.34
CA LEU A 215 64.00 -16.92 76.21
C LEU A 215 62.83 -16.27 74.34
N ARG A 216 62.62 -16.11 72.52
CA ARG A 216 61.58 -15.48 70.70
C ARG A 216 61.27 -15.29 68.43
N HIS A 217 60.39 -14.70 66.95
CA HIS A 217 59.99 -14.54 64.81
C HIS A 217 58.87 -13.83 62.95
N GLU A 218 58.68 -13.68 61.13
CA GLU A 218 57.74 -12.96 59.30
C GLU A 218 57.21 -13.02 57.07
N GLU A 219 56.51 -12.28 55.55
CA GLU A 219 55.82 -12.29 53.48
C GLU A 219 55.29 -11.36 51.44
N GLU A 220 54.54 -11.43 49.78
CA GLU A 220 54.13 -10.73 47.85
C GLU A 220 52.86 -10.11 46.43
N LEU A 221 52.17 -10.60 45.15
CA LEU A 221 51.60 -9.97 43.64
C LEU A 221 50.25 -9.13 43.21
N MET A 222 50.42 -7.81 43.00
CA MET A 222 49.47 -6.74 42.65
C MET A 222 50.07 -5.76 41.58
N ARG A 223 50.87 -6.31 40.66
CA ARG A 223 51.49 -5.60 39.53
C ARG A 223 50.51 -5.47 38.36
N CYS A 224 50.52 -4.30 37.72
CA CYS A 224 50.55 -4.08 36.27
C CYS A 224 49.75 -5.05 35.36
N GLN A 225 48.72 -4.63 34.60
CA GLN A 225 48.15 -3.30 34.40
C GLN A 225 46.63 -3.36 34.18
N ALA A 226 45.88 -2.41 34.76
CA ALA A 226 44.55 -2.03 34.30
C ALA A 226 44.64 -0.73 33.46
N THR A 227 45.29 -0.82 32.29
CA THR A 227 45.39 0.29 31.31
C THR A 227 44.57 -0.06 30.08
N ASN A 228 43.74 0.88 29.62
CA ASN A 228 42.67 0.64 28.65
C ASN A 228 42.55 1.83 27.67
N ILE A 229 42.02 1.58 26.46
CA ILE A 229 41.54 2.57 25.45
C ILE A 229 42.63 3.27 24.58
N GLU A 230 42.15 3.75 23.41
CA GLU A 230 42.75 4.59 22.34
C GLU A 230 43.35 3.88 21.10
N GLN A 231 43.06 4.29 19.84
CA GLN A 231 41.85 4.95 19.31
C GLN A 231 41.71 4.83 17.76
N SER A 232 40.46 4.74 17.27
CA SER A 232 39.94 5.37 16.02
C SER A 232 40.23 4.81 14.60
N ARG A 233 39.29 5.15 13.68
CA ARG A 233 39.45 5.43 12.22
C ARG A 233 39.78 4.28 11.23
N ASP A 234 39.40 4.32 9.94
CA ASP A 234 38.40 5.10 9.15
C ASP A 234 38.14 4.42 7.77
N THR A 235 37.12 4.85 6.98
CA THR A 235 36.97 4.66 5.49
C THR A 235 36.87 3.23 4.88
N SER A 236 36.35 2.94 3.65
CA SER A 236 35.48 3.63 2.65
C SER A 236 34.82 2.65 1.60
N GLN A 237 34.01 3.18 0.67
CA GLN A 237 33.21 2.58 -0.45
C GLN A 237 34.06 2.01 -1.67
N PRO A 238 33.58 1.50 -2.87
CA PRO A 238 32.34 1.86 -3.68
C PRO A 238 31.71 1.00 -4.88
N ARG A 239 30.50 1.43 -5.37
CA ARG A 239 29.99 1.74 -6.80
C ARG A 239 29.27 0.83 -7.88
N ARG A 240 28.36 1.48 -8.71
CA ARG A 240 27.58 1.08 -9.98
C ARG A 240 26.94 2.24 -10.89
N ASP A 241 26.12 1.98 -11.96
CA ASP A 241 25.58 2.86 -13.11
C ASP A 241 24.27 2.31 -13.86
N PHE A 242 23.60 2.66 -15.04
CA PHE A 242 23.70 3.56 -16.27
C PHE A 242 22.46 3.51 -17.34
N ARG A 243 22.23 4.47 -18.32
CA ARG A 243 21.72 4.44 -19.83
C ARG A 243 20.17 4.73 -20.37
N SER A 244 19.52 5.29 -21.58
CA SER A 244 19.63 5.76 -23.21
C SER A 244 18.45 6.48 -24.42
N ARG A 245 18.53 7.26 -25.79
CA ARG A 245 17.84 7.65 -27.47
C ARG A 245 16.95 8.90 -28.59
N SER A 246 16.88 9.30 -30.12
CA SER A 246 15.94 10.31 -31.32
C SER A 246 16.00 10.99 -33.11
N ARG A 247 15.04 11.50 -34.26
CA ARG A 247 14.98 12.52 -35.80
C ARG A 247 13.94 12.81 -37.37
N MET A 248 13.78 13.87 -38.54
CA MET A 248 12.86 14.22 -40.08
C MET A 248 12.83 15.45 -41.54
N ARG A 249 12.10 15.68 -42.92
CA ARG A 249 11.80 16.87 -44.28
C ARG A 249 10.83 17.01 -45.89
N ASP A 250 10.74 18.01 -47.09
CA ASP A 250 9.71 18.57 -48.46
C ASP A 250 9.85 19.43 -50.15
N GLU A 251 8.93 19.96 -51.31
CA GLU A 251 8.97 20.93 -52.85
C GLU A 251 7.86 21.37 -54.36
N THR A 252 7.82 22.36 -55.59
CA THR A 252 6.86 22.81 -57.08
C THR A 252 7.04 23.95 -58.59
N ARG A 253 6.44 24.59 -59.91
CA ARG A 253 5.35 24.89 -61.34
C ARG A 253 5.18 26.15 -62.78
N ASP A 254 4.56 26.26 -64.21
CA ASP A 254 3.83 27.40 -65.45
C ASP A 254 3.80 27.85 -67.30
N GLY A 255 2.91 28.67 -68.31
CA GLY A 255 2.85 29.30 -70.02
C GLY A 255 1.69 30.05 -71.32
N SER A 256 1.74 30.76 -72.74
CA SER A 256 0.67 31.40 -74.06
C SER A 256 0.74 32.34 -75.72
N VAL A 257 -0.20 32.72 -76.94
CA VAL A 257 -0.24 33.61 -78.54
C VAL A 257 -1.54 34.17 -79.81
N ASN A 258 -1.92 34.84 -81.19
CA ASN A 258 -1.82 35.79 -82.72
C ASN A 258 -2.98 36.31 -84.16
N SER A 259 -3.00 37.23 -85.45
CA SER A 259 -4.01 37.66 -86.90
C SER A 259 -4.04 38.84 -88.40
N GLU A 260 -4.87 39.08 -89.72
CA GLU A 260 -5.01 40.20 -91.15
C GLU A 260 -6.16 40.59 -92.61
N SER A 261 -6.21 41.48 -93.90
CA SER A 261 -7.25 41.93 -95.32
C SER A 261 -7.27 43.04 -96.86
N ARG A 262 -8.19 43.38 -98.10
CA ARG A 262 -8.23 44.30 -99.68
C ARG A 262 -9.47 44.92 -100.98
N SER A 263 -9.46 45.67 -102.37
CA SER A 263 -10.57 46.27 -103.68
C SER A 263 -10.53 47.21 -105.34
N ARG A 264 -11.53 47.72 -106.46
CA ARG A 264 -11.62 48.55 -108.09
C ARG A 264 -12.86 49.38 -109.27
N SER A 265 -12.89 49.95 -110.74
CA SER A 265 -13.90 50.94 -111.89
C SER A 265 -14.24 51.21 -113.74
N LYS A 266 -14.89 52.28 -114.69
CA LYS A 266 -15.52 52.53 -116.40
C LYS A 266 -15.98 53.88 -117.66
N GLY A 267 -16.81 54.07 -118.97
CA GLY A 267 -17.03 55.17 -120.40
C GLY A 267 -18.29 55.68 -121.72
N GLN A 268 -18.32 56.44 -123.10
CA GLN A 268 -19.38 57.34 -124.27
C GLN A 268 -19.55 57.77 -126.12
N ASP A 269 -20.55 58.54 -127.06
CA ASP A 269 -20.73 59.47 -128.60
C ASP A 269 -21.95 59.81 -130.02
N ASP A 270 -22.13 60.82 -131.22
CA ASP A 270 -23.23 61.23 -132.61
C ASP A 270 -23.30 62.34 -134.16
N LEU A 271 -24.29 62.70 -135.33
CA LEU A 271 -24.42 63.66 -136.86
C LEU A 271 -25.70 64.20 -138.16
N ILE A 272 -25.78 65.15 -139.41
CA ILE A 272 -26.94 65.79 -140.67
C ILE A 272 -26.96 66.70 -142.34
N LYS A 273 -27.97 67.16 -143.45
CA LYS A 273 -28.16 68.25 -144.89
C LYS A 273 -29.21 68.51 -146.47
N ARG A 274 -29.68 69.67 -147.43
CA ARG A 274 -30.21 70.03 -149.14
C ARG A 274 -31.21 71.31 -150.14
N ILE A 275 -31.60 71.61 -151.63
CA ILE A 275 -32.39 72.88 -152.55
C ILE A 275 -33.49 73.09 -153.91
N LYS A 276 -34.09 74.35 -154.29
CA LYS A 276 -35.15 75.14 -155.21
C LYS A 276 -36.58 74.80 -155.84
N GLU A 277 -36.89 74.73 -157.16
CA GLU A 277 -38.26 74.27 -157.61
C GLU A 277 -38.50 72.83 -157.12
N LYS A 278 -37.39 72.10 -157.10
CA LYS A 278 -37.20 70.90 -156.30
C LYS A 278 -37.50 71.14 -154.81
N GLU A 279 -37.18 72.25 -154.15
CA GLU A 279 -37.67 72.55 -152.79
C GLU A 279 -39.20 72.46 -152.70
N GLN A 280 -40.00 72.90 -153.67
CA GLN A 280 -41.47 72.82 -153.55
C GLN A 280 -42.01 71.40 -153.73
N GLN A 281 -41.58 70.68 -154.78
CA GLN A 281 -41.97 69.27 -154.93
C GLN A 281 -41.33 68.37 -153.86
N HIS A 282 -40.17 68.76 -153.31
CA HIS A 282 -39.61 68.16 -152.12
C HIS A 282 -40.35 68.62 -150.86
N GLN A 283 -40.95 69.80 -150.76
CA GLN A 283 -41.72 70.26 -149.59
C GLN A 283 -42.99 69.44 -149.43
N GLU A 284 -43.82 69.29 -150.47
CA GLU A 284 -45.03 68.45 -150.39
C GLU A 284 -44.69 67.00 -150.05
N ARG A 285 -43.66 66.43 -150.72
CA ARG A 285 -43.16 65.08 -150.42
C ARG A 285 -42.53 65.00 -149.03
N TYR A 286 -41.83 66.04 -148.58
CA TYR A 286 -41.22 66.12 -147.25
C TYR A 286 -42.26 66.31 -146.17
N GLU A 287 -43.40 66.95 -146.42
CA GLU A 287 -44.50 67.06 -145.46
C GLU A 287 -45.27 65.75 -145.36
N ALA A 288 -45.53 65.07 -146.48
CA ALA A 288 -46.06 63.70 -146.47
C ALA A 288 -45.08 62.73 -145.79
N GLU A 289 -43.80 62.74 -146.17
CA GLU A 289 -42.75 61.95 -145.51
C GLU A 289 -42.55 62.36 -144.04
N ARG A 290 -42.70 63.63 -143.67
CA ARG A 290 -42.60 64.09 -142.27
C ARG A 290 -43.80 63.62 -141.47
N ALA A 291 -45.01 63.62 -142.02
CA ALA A 291 -46.18 63.02 -141.38
C ALA A 291 -45.99 61.51 -141.16
N VAL A 292 -45.55 60.78 -142.19
CA VAL A 292 -45.24 59.34 -142.10
C VAL A 292 -44.09 59.08 -141.11
N ARG A 293 -42.98 59.81 -141.20
CA ARG A 293 -41.83 59.69 -140.28
C ARG A 293 -42.21 60.07 -138.85
N LEU A 294 -43.07 61.07 -138.62
CA LEU A 294 -43.57 61.42 -137.28
C LEU A 294 -44.46 60.32 -136.72
N TYR A 295 -45.37 59.77 -137.53
CA TYR A 295 -46.19 58.62 -137.16
C TYR A 295 -45.33 57.39 -136.85
N GLU A 296 -44.32 57.10 -137.67
CA GLU A 296 -43.34 56.05 -137.40
C GLU A 296 -42.53 56.32 -136.13
N ILE A 297 -42.10 57.56 -135.87
CA ILE A 297 -41.38 57.93 -134.64
C ILE A 297 -42.29 57.76 -133.42
N GLN A 298 -43.58 58.13 -133.52
CA GLN A 298 -44.57 57.89 -132.48
C GLN A 298 -44.81 56.39 -132.24
N GLN A 299 -44.97 55.58 -133.30
CA GLN A 299 -45.08 54.13 -133.19
C GLN A 299 -43.82 53.49 -132.59
N ARG A 300 -42.62 53.92 -133.03
CA ARG A 300 -41.33 53.51 -132.45
C ARG A 300 -41.20 53.95 -130.98
N ALA A 301 -41.75 55.09 -130.59
CA ALA A 301 -41.77 55.58 -129.21
C ALA A 301 -42.74 54.80 -128.33
N MET A 302 -43.97 54.53 -128.80
CA MET A 302 -44.95 53.68 -128.11
C MET A 302 -44.41 52.25 -127.95
N ALA A 303 -43.86 51.66 -129.00
CA ALA A 303 -43.22 50.34 -128.94
C ALA A 303 -41.92 50.32 -128.10
N ARG A 304 -41.31 51.47 -127.79
CA ARG A 304 -40.23 51.59 -126.78
C ARG A 304 -40.81 51.68 -125.37
N LYS A 305 -41.82 52.53 -125.15
CA LYS A 305 -42.52 52.69 -123.87
C LYS A 305 -43.14 51.37 -123.39
N GLU A 306 -43.82 50.64 -124.27
CA GLU A 306 -44.32 49.30 -123.97
C GLU A 306 -43.21 48.31 -123.57
N ARG A 307 -42.05 48.35 -124.25
CA ARG A 307 -40.92 47.49 -123.90
C ARG A 307 -40.33 47.85 -122.54
N GLN A 308 -40.24 49.15 -122.22
CA GLN A 308 -39.81 49.63 -120.90
C GLN A 308 -40.82 49.24 -119.81
N GLU A 309 -42.12 49.40 -120.04
CA GLU A 309 -43.16 48.96 -119.10
C GLU A 309 -43.16 47.44 -118.90
N LYS A 310 -43.01 46.65 -119.97
CA LYS A 310 -42.88 45.19 -119.90
C LYS A 310 -41.61 44.79 -119.12
N GLN A 311 -40.49 45.47 -119.32
CA GLN A 311 -39.26 45.28 -118.55
C GLN A 311 -39.43 45.65 -117.07
N GLN A 312 -40.11 46.77 -116.76
CA GLN A 312 -40.39 47.20 -115.39
C GLN A 312 -41.31 46.21 -114.66
N ARG A 313 -42.42 45.79 -115.29
CA ARG A 313 -43.34 44.78 -114.74
C ARG A 313 -42.62 43.45 -114.47
N ASN A 314 -41.85 42.94 -115.45
CA ASN A 314 -41.04 41.74 -115.28
C ASN A 314 -40.01 41.87 -114.15
N TYR A 315 -39.40 43.05 -113.97
CA TYR A 315 -38.44 43.30 -112.89
C TYR A 315 -39.12 43.35 -111.52
N VAL A 316 -40.27 44.01 -111.41
CA VAL A 316 -41.10 44.02 -110.19
C VAL A 316 -41.54 42.60 -109.83
N GLU A 317 -42.07 41.82 -110.78
CA GLU A 317 -42.42 40.41 -110.55
C GLU A 317 -41.23 39.57 -110.06
N VAL A 318 -40.03 39.80 -110.57
CA VAL A 318 -38.82 39.09 -110.13
C VAL A 318 -38.38 39.54 -108.72
N LEU A 319 -38.60 40.80 -108.34
CA LEU A 319 -38.39 41.27 -106.97
C LEU A 319 -39.44 40.71 -106.01
N GLU A 320 -40.72 40.72 -106.37
CA GLU A 320 -41.81 40.14 -105.57
C GLU A 320 -41.57 38.64 -105.33
N LYS A 321 -41.24 37.88 -106.38
CA LYS A 321 -40.90 36.44 -106.27
C LYS A 321 -39.62 36.18 -105.46
N ARG A 322 -38.74 37.18 -105.30
CA ARG A 322 -37.57 37.12 -104.39
C ARG A 322 -37.93 37.48 -102.94
N LEU A 323 -38.79 38.48 -102.74
CA LEU A 323 -39.30 38.90 -101.43
C LEU A 323 -40.14 37.79 -100.80
N GLN A 324 -41.11 37.25 -101.54
CA GLN A 324 -41.92 36.10 -101.12
C GLN A 324 -41.06 34.91 -100.67
N ARG A 325 -40.04 34.53 -101.46
CA ARG A 325 -39.07 33.49 -101.06
C ARG A 325 -38.23 33.87 -99.84
N GLY A 326 -37.90 35.15 -99.68
CA GLY A 326 -37.23 35.66 -98.47
C GLY A 326 -38.10 35.50 -97.23
N ASP A 327 -39.36 35.88 -97.31
CA ASP A 327 -40.35 35.74 -96.24
C ASP A 327 -40.65 34.27 -95.93
N GLU A 328 -40.78 33.41 -96.94
CA GLU A 328 -40.86 31.94 -96.78
C GLU A 328 -39.66 31.38 -96.01
N ILE A 329 -38.43 31.81 -96.35
CA ILE A 329 -37.20 31.39 -95.67
C ILE A 329 -37.18 31.90 -94.22
N ILE A 330 -37.60 33.15 -93.98
CA ILE A 330 -37.71 33.75 -92.64
C ILE A 330 -38.77 33.01 -91.80
N GLU A 331 -39.92 32.67 -92.38
CA GLU A 331 -40.95 31.85 -91.73
C GLU A 331 -40.43 30.46 -91.41
N LEU A 332 -39.77 29.78 -92.35
CA LEU A 332 -39.19 28.46 -92.13
C LEU A 332 -38.11 28.48 -91.05
N ALA A 333 -37.28 29.53 -91.00
CA ALA A 333 -36.30 29.74 -89.95
C ALA A 333 -36.97 29.99 -88.58
N ARG A 334 -38.01 30.83 -88.51
CA ARG A 334 -38.82 31.06 -87.29
C ARG A 334 -39.50 29.77 -86.81
N LYS A 335 -40.13 29.02 -87.71
CA LYS A 335 -40.77 27.71 -87.45
C LYS A 335 -39.75 26.66 -87.00
N LYS A 336 -38.54 26.64 -87.58
CA LYS A 336 -37.41 25.78 -87.14
C LYS A 336 -36.90 26.16 -85.75
N LYS A 337 -36.74 27.47 -85.46
CA LYS A 337 -36.37 27.97 -84.13
C LYS A 337 -37.41 27.57 -83.07
N GLN A 338 -38.70 27.80 -83.34
CA GLN A 338 -39.79 27.39 -82.43
C GLN A 338 -39.82 25.89 -82.17
N ARG A 339 -39.60 25.05 -83.20
CA ARG A 339 -39.45 23.59 -83.02
C ARG A 339 -38.25 23.24 -82.14
N GLY A 340 -37.11 23.90 -82.33
CA GLY A 340 -35.92 23.73 -81.50
C GLY A 340 -36.14 24.15 -80.04
N GLU A 341 -36.81 25.28 -79.81
CA GLU A 341 -37.16 25.77 -78.46
C GLU A 341 -38.15 24.85 -77.75
N LYS A 342 -39.16 24.32 -78.45
CA LYS A 342 -40.06 23.29 -77.90
C LYS A 342 -39.28 22.02 -77.53
N ALA A 343 -38.47 21.49 -78.45
CA ALA A 343 -37.64 20.31 -78.19
C ALA A 343 -36.61 20.52 -77.05
N LYS A 344 -36.10 21.74 -76.85
CA LYS A 344 -35.25 22.10 -75.71
C LYS A 344 -36.04 22.07 -74.40
N LYS A 345 -37.19 22.73 -74.35
CA LYS A 345 -38.09 22.72 -73.17
C LYS A 345 -38.59 21.33 -72.82
N GLU A 346 -38.88 20.50 -73.81
CA GLU A 346 -39.27 19.10 -73.62
C GLU A 346 -38.13 18.23 -73.06
N ARG A 347 -36.87 18.52 -73.41
CA ARG A 347 -35.71 17.87 -72.78
C ARG A 347 -35.54 18.37 -71.35
N GLU A 348 -35.49 19.68 -71.15
CA GLU A 348 -35.35 20.30 -69.82
C GLU A 348 -36.42 19.80 -68.83
N ALA A 349 -37.68 19.65 -69.28
CA ALA A 349 -38.75 19.08 -68.47
C ALA A 349 -38.52 17.60 -68.10
N ARG A 350 -37.99 16.78 -69.03
CA ARG A 350 -37.64 15.38 -68.78
C ARG A 350 -36.42 15.26 -67.86
N ASP A 351 -35.43 16.12 -68.05
CA ASP A 351 -34.19 16.16 -67.27
C ASP A 351 -34.49 16.57 -65.82
N VAL A 352 -35.40 17.54 -65.60
CA VAL A 352 -35.93 17.89 -64.27
C VAL A 352 -36.71 16.73 -63.65
N GLN A 353 -37.63 16.10 -64.39
CA GLN A 353 -38.39 14.95 -63.90
C GLN A 353 -37.49 13.75 -63.54
N ALA A 354 -36.44 13.51 -64.31
CA ALA A 354 -35.43 12.50 -64.01
C ALA A 354 -34.60 12.87 -62.77
N GLY A 355 -34.19 14.14 -62.64
CA GLY A 355 -33.50 14.65 -61.45
C GLY A 355 -34.33 14.53 -60.18
N GLU A 356 -35.64 14.83 -60.25
CA GLU A 356 -36.58 14.60 -59.14
C GLU A 356 -36.71 13.11 -58.80
N ALA A 357 -36.85 12.23 -59.79
CA ALA A 357 -36.96 10.79 -59.57
C ALA A 357 -35.70 10.22 -58.90
N ILE A 358 -34.50 10.61 -59.36
CA ILE A 358 -33.22 10.25 -58.75
C ILE A 358 -33.12 10.80 -57.32
N SER A 359 -33.56 12.04 -57.08
CA SER A 359 -33.53 12.64 -55.74
C SER A 359 -34.41 11.89 -54.75
N ARG A 360 -35.61 11.47 -55.17
CA ARG A 360 -36.53 10.65 -54.35
C ARG A 360 -35.93 9.27 -54.04
N ASP A 361 -35.35 8.59 -55.03
CA ASP A 361 -34.72 7.28 -54.80
C ASP A 361 -33.48 7.38 -53.89
N VAL A 362 -32.67 8.44 -54.03
CA VAL A 362 -31.56 8.73 -53.09
C VAL A 362 -32.07 8.98 -51.68
N GLU A 363 -33.17 9.73 -51.50
CA GLU A 363 -33.82 9.89 -50.21
C GLU A 363 -34.36 8.57 -49.64
N GLU A 364 -34.96 7.71 -50.46
CA GLU A 364 -35.47 6.40 -50.04
C GLU A 364 -34.33 5.43 -49.69
N HIS A 365 -33.24 5.42 -50.46
CA HIS A 365 -32.03 4.67 -50.14
C HIS A 365 -31.40 5.15 -48.83
N ARG A 366 -31.37 6.47 -48.60
CA ARG A 366 -30.92 7.06 -47.34
C ARG A 366 -31.81 6.64 -46.17
N LYS A 367 -33.14 6.76 -46.29
CA LYS A 367 -34.11 6.32 -45.25
C LYS A 367 -33.98 4.82 -44.97
N ARG A 368 -33.77 4.00 -46.00
CA ARG A 368 -33.49 2.55 -45.89
C ARG A 368 -32.17 2.28 -45.14
N ALA A 369 -31.11 3.02 -45.43
CA ALA A 369 -29.82 2.90 -44.75
C ALA A 369 -29.89 3.33 -43.27
N GLU A 370 -30.46 4.50 -42.99
CA GLU A 370 -30.66 5.02 -41.63
C GLU A 370 -31.51 4.06 -40.78
N ALA A 371 -32.56 3.45 -41.36
CA ALA A 371 -33.36 2.41 -40.69
C ALA A 371 -32.56 1.12 -40.42
N PHE A 372 -31.65 0.72 -41.32
CA PHE A 372 -30.78 -0.45 -41.12
C PHE A 372 -29.71 -0.20 -40.05
N GLU A 373 -29.12 1.00 -40.00
CA GLU A 373 -28.20 1.41 -38.94
C GLU A 373 -28.88 1.49 -37.57
N GLN A 374 -30.09 2.06 -37.50
CA GLN A 374 -30.91 2.04 -36.28
C GLN A 374 -31.27 0.60 -35.86
N GLY A 375 -31.63 -0.25 -36.82
CA GLY A 375 -31.93 -1.66 -36.59
C GLY A 375 -30.73 -2.44 -36.03
N THR A 376 -29.54 -2.26 -36.61
CA THR A 376 -28.30 -2.91 -36.16
C THR A 376 -27.80 -2.36 -34.82
N ARG A 377 -27.86 -1.04 -34.58
CA ARG A 377 -27.61 -0.43 -33.26
C ARG A 377 -28.55 -0.99 -32.19
N ASN A 378 -29.85 -1.05 -32.46
CA ASN A 378 -30.83 -1.62 -31.53
C ASN A 378 -30.61 -3.13 -31.30
N ALA A 379 -30.23 -3.89 -32.33
CA ALA A 379 -29.87 -5.30 -32.17
C ALA A 379 -28.60 -5.50 -31.31
N ALA A 380 -27.61 -4.62 -31.42
CA ALA A 380 -26.43 -4.62 -30.56
C ALA A 380 -26.79 -4.27 -29.11
N LEU A 381 -27.57 -3.21 -28.88
CA LEU A 381 -28.09 -2.85 -27.56
C LEU A 381 -28.90 -4.01 -26.93
N LYS A 382 -29.76 -4.69 -27.70
CA LYS A 382 -30.52 -5.87 -27.23
C LYS A 382 -29.62 -7.05 -26.83
N LYS A 383 -28.53 -7.29 -27.57
CA LYS A 383 -27.52 -8.32 -27.21
C LYS A 383 -26.76 -7.94 -25.93
N ASN A 384 -26.35 -6.67 -25.79
CA ASN A 384 -25.62 -6.19 -24.62
C ASN A 384 -26.49 -6.18 -23.37
N TYR A 385 -27.72 -5.68 -23.46
CA TYR A 385 -28.69 -5.68 -22.35
C TYR A 385 -29.01 -7.09 -21.85
N ARG A 386 -29.20 -8.07 -22.74
CA ARG A 386 -29.40 -9.49 -22.35
C ARG A 386 -28.20 -10.02 -21.58
N ARG A 387 -26.99 -9.92 -22.14
CA ARG A 387 -25.73 -10.35 -21.49
C ARG A 387 -25.52 -9.68 -20.13
N TRP A 388 -25.78 -8.38 -20.03
CA TRP A 388 -25.69 -7.61 -18.79
C TRP A 388 -26.69 -8.12 -17.74
N ASN A 389 -27.97 -8.28 -18.10
CA ASN A 389 -29.01 -8.77 -17.19
C ASN A 389 -28.80 -10.23 -16.77
N GLU A 390 -28.30 -11.09 -17.66
CA GLU A 390 -27.90 -12.48 -17.38
C GLU A 390 -26.67 -12.57 -16.47
N ARG A 391 -25.71 -11.64 -16.59
CA ARG A 391 -24.55 -11.55 -15.70
C ARG A 391 -24.97 -11.00 -14.33
N ALA A 392 -25.80 -9.96 -14.30
CA ALA A 392 -26.40 -9.41 -13.08
C ALA A 392 -27.19 -10.47 -12.30
N ALA A 393 -28.08 -11.22 -12.98
CA ALA A 393 -28.86 -12.29 -12.36
C ALA A 393 -27.99 -13.41 -11.76
N ARG A 394 -26.87 -13.77 -12.41
CA ARG A 394 -25.95 -14.79 -11.90
C ARG A 394 -25.17 -14.31 -10.68
N VAL A 395 -24.65 -13.08 -10.68
CA VAL A 395 -23.86 -12.57 -9.55
C VAL A 395 -24.76 -12.25 -8.34
N LEU A 396 -26.00 -11.81 -8.55
CA LEU A 396 -27.00 -11.72 -7.48
C LEU A 396 -27.30 -13.08 -6.86
N ARG A 397 -27.51 -14.13 -7.68
CA ARG A 397 -27.71 -15.49 -7.14
C ARG A 397 -26.46 -16.03 -6.42
N GLN A 398 -25.25 -15.74 -6.91
CA GLN A 398 -24.02 -16.12 -6.22
C GLN A 398 -23.88 -15.41 -4.86
N LEU A 399 -24.44 -14.22 -4.70
CA LEU A 399 -24.55 -13.57 -3.40
C LEU A 399 -25.59 -14.28 -2.51
N GLU A 400 -26.80 -14.54 -3.02
CA GLU A 400 -27.84 -15.30 -2.31
C GLU A 400 -27.32 -16.68 -1.83
N GLU A 401 -26.62 -17.41 -2.70
CA GLU A 401 -25.97 -18.69 -2.41
C GLU A 401 -24.89 -18.57 -1.31
N ALA A 402 -24.03 -17.54 -1.37
CA ALA A 402 -23.00 -17.30 -0.37
C ALA A 402 -23.58 -16.90 1.01
N LEU A 403 -24.60 -16.02 1.02
CA LEU A 403 -25.29 -15.59 2.23
C LEU A 403 -26.00 -16.76 2.91
N ASN A 404 -26.69 -17.61 2.15
CA ASN A 404 -27.35 -18.80 2.68
C ASN A 404 -26.35 -19.80 3.27
N ALA A 405 -25.25 -20.09 2.56
CA ALA A 405 -24.20 -20.96 3.08
C ALA A 405 -23.58 -20.43 4.39
N ASP A 406 -23.40 -19.12 4.52
CA ASP A 406 -22.92 -18.52 5.77
C ASP A 406 -23.95 -18.59 6.91
N ASN A 407 -25.24 -18.39 6.60
CA ASN A 407 -26.33 -18.53 7.57
C ASN A 407 -26.41 -19.97 8.10
N ASP A 408 -26.32 -20.97 7.23
CA ASP A 408 -26.31 -22.39 7.61
C ASP A 408 -25.08 -22.74 8.48
N ILE A 409 -23.90 -22.20 8.16
CA ILE A 409 -22.67 -22.37 8.95
C ILE A 409 -22.81 -21.72 10.34
N ASN A 410 -23.55 -20.63 10.48
CA ASN A 410 -23.80 -19.96 11.76
C ASN A 410 -24.85 -20.72 12.60
N LEU A 411 -25.96 -21.14 11.97
CA LEU A 411 -27.02 -21.95 12.59
C LEU A 411 -26.47 -23.28 13.12
N GLY A 412 -25.69 -24.00 12.30
CA GLY A 412 -25.09 -25.29 12.67
C GLY A 412 -24.05 -25.23 13.80
N LYS A 413 -23.63 -24.04 14.24
CA LYS A 413 -22.67 -23.84 15.34
C LYS A 413 -23.31 -23.47 16.68
N GLY A 414 -24.63 -23.31 16.74
CA GLY A 414 -25.34 -22.90 17.97
C GLY A 414 -24.93 -21.52 18.49
N ALA A 415 -24.22 -20.73 17.69
CA ALA A 415 -23.64 -19.46 18.09
C ALA A 415 -24.67 -18.35 17.89
N ALA A 416 -25.48 -18.09 18.91
CA ALA A 416 -26.34 -16.91 19.00
C ALA A 416 -25.51 -15.62 19.14
N VAL A 417 -24.81 -15.24 18.07
CA VAL A 417 -24.21 -13.91 17.91
C VAL A 417 -25.37 -12.91 17.78
N GLY A 418 -25.21 -11.74 18.41
CA GLY A 418 -26.32 -10.80 18.63
C GLY A 418 -27.14 -10.48 17.38
N PHE A 419 -28.46 -10.66 17.49
CA PHE A 419 -29.46 -10.36 16.47
C PHE A 419 -29.36 -8.89 16.04
N LEU A 420 -28.75 -8.63 14.88
CA LEU A 420 -28.94 -7.37 14.16
C LEU A 420 -30.30 -7.44 13.43
N PRO A 421 -31.09 -6.35 13.40
CA PRO A 421 -32.39 -6.38 12.73
C PRO A 421 -32.26 -6.71 11.25
N GLN A 422 -32.91 -7.79 10.81
CA GLN A 422 -33.16 -8.01 9.40
C GLN A 422 -34.03 -6.84 8.89
N MET A 423 -33.47 -6.01 8.02
CA MET A 423 -34.27 -5.04 7.27
C MET A 423 -35.31 -5.81 6.45
N SER A 424 -36.58 -5.45 6.63
CA SER A 424 -37.69 -6.32 6.26
C SER A 424 -37.76 -6.60 4.76
N SER A 425 -38.02 -7.88 4.42
CA SER A 425 -38.24 -8.31 3.04
C SER A 425 -39.49 -7.65 2.45
N LEU A 426 -39.31 -6.54 1.72
CA LEU A 426 -40.34 -5.91 0.90
C LEU A 426 -40.51 -6.65 -0.44
N TYR A 427 -40.63 -7.98 -0.38
CA TYR A 427 -40.86 -8.86 -1.52
C TYR A 427 -41.85 -9.99 -1.18
N ASN A 428 -43.13 -9.63 -1.02
CA ASN A 428 -44.25 -10.54 -1.30
C ASN A 428 -45.57 -9.77 -1.44
N ASP A 429 -45.73 -8.98 -2.51
CA ASP A 429 -47.07 -8.60 -2.97
C ASP A 429 -47.12 -8.25 -4.48
N GLN A 430 -47.11 -9.29 -5.33
CA GLN A 430 -47.66 -9.27 -6.71
C GLN A 430 -47.97 -10.72 -7.14
N ARG A 431 -49.09 -11.26 -6.64
CA ARG A 431 -49.76 -12.45 -7.20
C ARG A 431 -51.28 -12.27 -7.17
N ASN A 432 -51.78 -11.50 -8.14
CA ASN A 432 -52.98 -11.75 -8.95
C ASN A 432 -53.02 -10.71 -10.08
#